data_AF-A0A0B7AN11-F1
#
_entry.id   AF-A0A0B7AN11-F1
#
_cell.length_a   1.000
_cell.length_b   1.000
_cell.length_c   1.000
_cell.angle_alpha   90.00
_cell.angle_beta   90.00
_cell.angle_gamma   90.00
#
_symmetry.space_group_name_H-M   'P 1'
#
loop_
_entity.id
_entity.type
_entity.pdbx_description
1 polymer ?
#
loop_
_entity_poly.entity_id
_entity_poly.type
_entity_poly.pdbx_seq_one_letter_code
_entity_poly.pdbx_strand_id
1 'polypeptide(L)'
;LFCQLNCEETLSIVYTEPINYFLQDMYHHLQFAYYQENNLEKSAEATACFLVLNSSHEIMKENKDLLKIKLQYTDDDFVAEKEVMEYAVNRKEMYDLMDFINKNYRWPNEYSMADEDTNEVSESTSQSTEEIEDWMTRYEKLGIHIIAKSVDLYREDRFVADGMLKEEQCEELLTMIKGLEVEKIGSQKFDLKAGQQRLQESPDEEYEAFLRLFIRATDGVRQYTQRYLDRDTQLHLKEAFIVCWSQTYDPETVHGCYPQEDGTCVRFNDMCDELSSQEYTTVTYLNTASGDSQFLNENEQIDSSFGVKCGRTVGFSTGDRHVAITPRTIGERRCAMMIRFTTDEKDAGNDYRDTIALLHRVDELRHAKASKSGIDIMKKFEDEGVKIVKNGSELMGKERFVADGLSSEEQCITLKNMVKLTHQGMISTFGLRTFLELSENSRLLVEKYFNLTKPLYFDYTHLVCRTAIDDSRINRQDLSHPVHSDNCILQPDGSCSKDFPAYIHRDYSAVLYLNEDFEGGEFFFAHSNKTEQVSLRPKCGRLVGFNAGEFHGVRAVKSGQRCALALWFTLDPSYKEIAHIQARKTLKRLEEEQRVEEKAAHEEL
;
A
#
# COMPACT_ATOMS: atom_id res chain seq x y z
N LEU A 1 -22.79 7.02 -32.03
CA LEU A 1 -23.53 7.02 -30.74
C LEU A 1 -23.40 5.70 -29.99
N PHE A 2 -23.95 4.58 -30.45
CA PHE A 2 -23.85 3.28 -29.74
C PHE A 2 -22.40 2.86 -29.45
N CYS A 3 -21.54 2.82 -30.48
CA CYS A 3 -20.10 2.54 -30.33
C CYS A 3 -19.40 3.52 -29.35
N GLN A 4 -19.72 4.81 -29.40
CA GLN A 4 -19.12 5.82 -28.51
C GLN A 4 -19.55 5.67 -27.05
N LEU A 5 -20.81 5.27 -26.80
CA LEU A 5 -21.32 5.01 -25.45
C LEU A 5 -20.71 3.75 -24.83
N ASN A 6 -20.34 2.76 -25.65
CA ASN A 6 -19.71 1.52 -25.21
C ASN A 6 -18.17 1.60 -25.23
N CYS A 7 -17.59 2.79 -25.44
CA CYS A 7 -16.14 2.96 -25.52
C CYS A 7 -15.43 2.60 -24.21
N GLU A 8 -15.96 3.02 -23.05
CA GLU A 8 -15.38 2.65 -21.75
C GLU A 8 -15.51 1.14 -21.50
N GLU A 9 -16.64 0.54 -21.85
CA GLU A 9 -16.84 -0.91 -21.74
C GLU A 9 -15.80 -1.65 -22.59
N THR A 10 -15.53 -1.15 -23.81
CA THR A 10 -14.50 -1.71 -24.70
C THR A 10 -13.10 -1.52 -24.15
N LEU A 11 -12.77 -0.33 -23.63
CA LEU A 11 -11.45 0.00 -23.06
C LEU A 11 -11.22 -0.61 -21.67
N SER A 12 -12.29 -0.97 -20.96
CA SER A 12 -12.21 -1.61 -19.66
C SER A 12 -11.56 -2.99 -19.72
N ILE A 13 -11.46 -3.55 -20.93
CA ILE A 13 -10.79 -4.82 -21.21
C ILE A 13 -9.27 -4.58 -21.13
N VAL A 14 -8.74 -4.54 -19.90
CA VAL A 14 -7.31 -4.51 -19.68
C VAL A 14 -6.77 -5.93 -19.84
N TYR A 15 -5.95 -6.09 -20.87
CA TYR A 15 -5.50 -7.37 -21.42
C TYR A 15 -6.62 -8.24 -21.99
N THR A 16 -7.55 -8.70 -21.15
CA THR A 16 -8.51 -9.76 -21.51
C THR A 16 -9.74 -9.89 -20.60
N GLU A 17 -10.00 -8.97 -19.66
CA GLU A 17 -11.27 -8.95 -18.91
C GLU A 17 -11.76 -7.52 -18.66
N PRO A 18 -13.07 -7.23 -18.80
CA PRO A 18 -13.64 -5.93 -18.48
C PRO A 18 -13.54 -5.65 -16.98
N ILE A 19 -12.85 -4.57 -16.65
CA ILE A 19 -12.81 -4.00 -15.31
C ILE A 19 -14.05 -3.14 -15.13
N ASN A 20 -14.94 -3.56 -14.23
CA ASN A 20 -16.07 -2.72 -13.83
C ASN A 20 -15.54 -1.37 -13.38
N TYR A 21 -16.19 -0.30 -13.83
CA TYR A 21 -15.85 1.06 -13.42
C TYR A 21 -14.43 1.52 -13.80
N PHE A 22 -13.89 0.95 -14.88
CA PHE A 22 -12.51 1.15 -15.35
C PHE A 22 -11.98 2.58 -15.21
N LEU A 23 -12.66 3.59 -15.77
CA LEU A 23 -12.12 4.94 -15.76
C LEU A 23 -12.16 5.57 -14.36
N GLN A 24 -13.23 5.38 -13.60
CA GLN A 24 -13.30 5.91 -12.23
C GLN A 24 -12.31 5.18 -11.32
N ASP A 25 -12.09 3.88 -11.48
CA ASP A 25 -11.17 3.10 -10.64
C ASP A 25 -9.71 3.53 -10.84
N MET A 26 -9.31 3.94 -12.05
CA MET A 26 -8.01 4.57 -12.29
C MET A 26 -7.81 5.81 -11.41
N TYR A 27 -8.81 6.68 -11.33
CA TYR A 27 -8.74 7.88 -10.49
C TYR A 27 -8.84 7.57 -9.00
N HIS A 28 -9.55 6.50 -8.61
CA HIS A 28 -9.52 6.00 -7.23
C HIS A 28 -8.11 5.58 -6.82
N HIS A 29 -7.44 4.77 -7.64
CA HIS A 29 -6.06 4.34 -7.38
C HIS A 29 -5.08 5.51 -7.37
N LEU A 30 -5.19 6.43 -8.34
CA LEU A 30 -4.33 7.63 -8.38
C LEU A 30 -4.55 8.50 -7.14
N GLN A 31 -5.81 8.72 -6.74
CA GLN A 31 -6.14 9.47 -5.54
C GLN A 31 -5.44 8.88 -4.31
N PHE A 32 -5.57 7.57 -4.11
CA PHE A 32 -4.94 6.88 -2.99
C PHE A 32 -3.41 6.90 -3.08
N ALA A 33 -2.83 6.63 -4.26
CA ALA A 33 -1.38 6.66 -4.46
C ALA A 33 -0.79 8.04 -4.17
N TYR A 34 -1.36 9.10 -4.75
CA TYR A 34 -0.94 10.47 -4.49
C TYR A 34 -1.11 10.85 -3.03
N TYR A 35 -2.17 10.36 -2.38
CA TYR A 35 -2.36 10.55 -0.95
C TYR A 35 -1.22 9.91 -0.14
N GLN A 36 -0.87 8.65 -0.43
CA GLN A 36 0.23 7.94 0.26
C GLN A 36 1.59 8.60 0.04
N GLU A 37 1.81 9.17 -1.14
CA GLU A 37 3.02 9.95 -1.48
C GLU A 37 3.01 11.39 -0.94
N ASN A 38 1.99 11.79 -0.17
CA ASN A 38 1.79 13.14 0.35
C ASN A 38 1.66 14.23 -0.75
N ASN A 39 1.32 13.84 -1.98
CA ASN A 39 0.99 14.76 -3.06
C ASN A 39 -0.50 15.11 -3.03
N LEU A 40 -0.88 15.92 -2.04
CA LEU A 40 -2.29 16.19 -1.74
C LEU A 40 -3.02 16.95 -2.85
N GLU A 41 -2.32 17.83 -3.58
CA GLU A 41 -2.92 18.56 -4.71
C GLU A 41 -3.31 17.60 -5.84
N LYS A 42 -2.42 16.68 -6.21
CA LYS A 42 -2.74 15.62 -7.20
C LYS A 42 -3.78 14.64 -6.69
N SER A 43 -3.79 14.34 -5.39
CA SER A 43 -4.84 13.55 -4.77
C SER A 43 -6.20 14.24 -4.89
N ALA A 44 -6.27 15.56 -4.66
CA ALA A 44 -7.50 16.35 -4.81
C ALA A 44 -7.98 16.45 -6.27
N GLU A 45 -7.07 16.61 -7.23
CA GLU A 45 -7.39 16.55 -8.66
C GLU A 45 -7.97 15.18 -9.04
N ALA A 46 -7.33 14.08 -8.62
CA ALA A 46 -7.84 12.73 -8.86
C ALA A 46 -9.20 12.48 -8.15
N THR A 47 -9.39 12.99 -6.93
CA THR A 47 -10.70 12.98 -6.25
C THR A 47 -11.76 13.73 -7.04
N ALA A 48 -11.42 14.89 -7.61
CA ALA A 48 -12.33 15.66 -8.45
C ALA A 48 -12.70 14.89 -9.72
N CYS A 49 -11.72 14.32 -10.44
CA CYS A 49 -11.94 13.46 -11.59
C CYS A 49 -12.85 12.27 -11.26
N PHE A 50 -12.62 11.59 -10.14
CA PHE A 50 -13.46 10.50 -9.68
C PHE A 50 -14.91 10.95 -9.46
N LEU A 51 -15.13 12.06 -8.74
CA LEU A 51 -16.48 12.52 -8.38
C LEU A 51 -17.26 13.09 -9.57
N VAL A 52 -16.57 13.52 -10.62
CA VAL A 52 -17.20 13.86 -11.91
C VAL A 52 -17.77 12.60 -12.58
N LEU A 53 -17.07 11.48 -12.49
CA LEU A 53 -17.50 10.20 -13.05
C LEU A 53 -18.55 9.49 -12.17
N ASN A 54 -18.43 9.63 -10.85
CA ASN A 54 -19.34 9.03 -9.87
C ASN A 54 -19.65 9.99 -8.71
N SER A 55 -20.61 10.87 -8.93
CA SER A 55 -21.01 11.88 -7.94
C SER A 55 -21.79 11.30 -6.76
N SER A 56 -22.23 10.05 -6.81
CA SER A 56 -22.97 9.39 -5.71
C SER A 56 -22.07 8.75 -4.67
N HIS A 57 -20.79 8.50 -4.98
CA HIS A 57 -19.90 7.72 -4.13
C HIS A 57 -19.67 8.35 -2.76
N GLU A 58 -20.10 7.68 -1.68
CA GLU A 58 -20.05 8.22 -0.32
C GLU A 58 -18.62 8.35 0.19
N ILE A 59 -17.80 7.31 0.04
CA ILE A 59 -16.43 7.29 0.55
C ILE A 59 -15.55 8.35 -0.12
N MET A 60 -15.68 8.54 -1.44
CA MET A 60 -14.90 9.57 -2.14
C MET A 60 -15.34 10.99 -1.74
N LYS A 61 -16.60 11.19 -1.35
CA LYS A 61 -17.04 12.47 -0.75
C LYS A 61 -16.39 12.70 0.61
N GLU A 62 -16.31 11.67 1.45
CA GLU A 62 -15.58 11.75 2.73
C GLU A 62 -14.08 12.06 2.49
N ASN A 63 -13.47 11.43 1.49
CA ASN A 63 -12.09 11.73 1.09
C ASN A 63 -11.94 13.17 0.59
N LYS A 64 -12.90 13.69 -0.18
CA LYS A 64 -12.94 15.10 -0.60
C LYS A 64 -13.00 16.03 0.61
N ASP A 65 -13.88 15.77 1.55
CA ASP A 65 -14.03 16.59 2.76
C ASP A 65 -12.75 16.61 3.60
N LEU A 66 -12.06 15.48 3.67
CA LEU A 66 -10.73 15.41 4.28
C LEU A 66 -9.69 16.24 3.53
N LEU A 67 -9.64 16.14 2.20
CA LEU A 67 -8.70 16.91 1.39
C LEU A 67 -8.99 18.43 1.45
N LYS A 68 -10.27 18.83 1.54
CA LYS A 68 -10.68 20.22 1.79
C LYS A 68 -10.02 20.76 3.07
N ILE A 69 -10.07 19.98 4.15
CA ILE A 69 -9.43 20.34 5.41
C ILE A 69 -7.90 20.39 5.25
N LYS A 70 -7.28 19.39 4.60
CA LYS A 70 -5.82 19.30 4.45
C LYS A 70 -5.22 20.45 3.62
N LEU A 71 -5.87 20.80 2.52
CA LEU A 71 -5.37 21.81 1.57
C LEU A 71 -5.91 23.22 1.87
N GLN A 72 -6.80 23.37 2.86
CA GLN A 72 -7.61 24.57 3.08
C GLN A 72 -8.40 24.96 1.82
N TYR A 73 -8.83 23.96 1.08
CA TYR A 73 -9.60 24.11 -0.15
C TYR A 73 -11.09 24.28 0.16
N THR A 74 -11.74 25.05 -0.70
CA THR A 74 -13.19 25.10 -0.86
C THR A 74 -13.64 24.09 -1.91
N ASP A 75 -14.94 23.95 -2.12
CA ASP A 75 -15.43 23.06 -3.19
C ASP A 75 -14.98 23.48 -4.59
N ASP A 76 -14.70 24.77 -4.80
CA ASP A 76 -14.29 25.34 -6.08
C ASP A 76 -12.83 25.02 -6.44
N ASP A 77 -12.00 24.68 -5.45
CA ASP A 77 -10.59 24.32 -5.66
C ASP A 77 -10.40 22.87 -6.14
N PHE A 78 -11.47 22.06 -6.09
CA PHE A 78 -11.48 20.70 -6.62
C PHE A 78 -11.82 20.72 -8.11
N VAL A 79 -10.82 21.03 -8.92
CA VAL A 79 -10.93 21.09 -10.36
C VAL A 79 -10.48 19.76 -10.95
N ALA A 80 -11.39 19.09 -11.67
CA ALA A 80 -11.06 17.89 -12.42
C ALA A 80 -10.31 18.25 -13.71
N GLU A 81 -9.51 17.33 -14.23
CA GLU A 81 -8.83 17.48 -15.52
C GLU A 81 -9.85 17.81 -16.62
N LYS A 82 -9.45 18.72 -17.51
CA LYS A 82 -10.33 19.25 -18.56
C LYS A 82 -10.87 18.12 -19.44
N GLU A 83 -10.03 17.15 -19.74
CA GLU A 83 -10.32 15.96 -20.54
C GLU A 83 -11.43 15.11 -19.88
N VAL A 84 -11.41 14.96 -18.55
CA VAL A 84 -12.42 14.21 -17.80
C VAL A 84 -13.75 14.95 -17.78
N MET A 85 -13.71 16.27 -17.60
CA MET A 85 -14.90 17.12 -17.65
C MET A 85 -15.58 17.06 -19.02
N GLU A 86 -14.80 17.21 -20.10
CA GLU A 86 -15.29 17.13 -21.47
C GLU A 86 -15.86 15.73 -21.76
N TYR A 87 -15.17 14.67 -21.33
CA TYR A 87 -15.66 13.30 -21.47
C TYR A 87 -17.01 13.08 -20.77
N ALA A 88 -17.14 13.51 -19.51
CA ALA A 88 -18.36 13.33 -18.73
C ALA A 88 -19.56 14.09 -19.33
N VAL A 89 -19.35 15.33 -19.80
CA VAL A 89 -20.37 16.13 -20.49
C VAL A 89 -20.81 15.45 -21.79
N ASN A 90 -19.84 15.11 -22.66
CA ASN A 90 -20.12 14.47 -23.95
C ASN A 90 -20.87 13.15 -23.75
N ARG A 91 -20.46 12.35 -22.76
CA ARG A 91 -21.11 11.07 -22.46
C ARG A 91 -22.56 11.24 -22.02
N LYS A 92 -22.84 12.21 -21.14
CA LYS A 92 -24.20 12.52 -20.70
C LYS A 92 -25.09 12.94 -21.88
N GLU A 93 -24.62 13.86 -22.71
CA GLU A 93 -25.36 14.31 -23.89
C GLU A 93 -25.63 13.16 -24.86
N MET A 94 -24.66 12.25 -25.04
CA MET A 94 -24.84 11.06 -25.87
C MET A 94 -25.88 10.10 -25.30
N TYR A 95 -25.92 9.89 -23.97
CA TYR A 95 -26.95 9.08 -23.33
C TYR A 95 -28.34 9.70 -23.47
N ASP A 96 -28.47 11.01 -23.22
CA ASP A 96 -29.74 11.73 -23.36
C ASP A 96 -30.26 11.65 -24.81
N LEU A 97 -29.36 11.77 -25.79
CA LEU A 97 -29.68 11.60 -27.20
C LEU A 97 -30.09 10.15 -27.52
N MET A 98 -29.39 9.16 -26.99
CA MET A 98 -29.71 7.74 -27.21
C MET A 98 -31.07 7.37 -26.60
N ASP A 99 -31.35 7.86 -25.39
CA ASP A 99 -32.64 7.69 -24.73
C ASP A 99 -33.77 8.36 -25.52
N PHE A 100 -33.54 9.57 -26.03
CA PHE A 100 -34.47 10.25 -26.93
C PHE A 100 -34.73 9.43 -28.21
N ILE A 101 -33.69 8.89 -28.84
CA ILE A 101 -33.82 8.06 -30.04
C ILE A 101 -34.65 6.81 -29.73
N ASN A 102 -34.29 6.06 -28.69
CA ASN A 102 -34.96 4.82 -28.32
C ASN A 102 -36.43 5.01 -27.90
N LYS A 103 -36.77 6.16 -27.32
CA LYS A 103 -38.14 6.50 -26.94
C LYS A 103 -39.00 6.97 -28.12
N ASN A 104 -38.42 7.73 -29.05
CA ASN A 104 -39.17 8.40 -30.12
C ASN A 104 -39.11 7.69 -31.47
N TYR A 105 -38.17 6.77 -31.67
CA TYR A 105 -38.00 6.03 -32.91
C TYR A 105 -38.07 4.54 -32.63
N ARG A 106 -38.99 3.84 -33.32
CA ARG A 106 -38.98 2.39 -33.40
C ARG A 106 -37.97 1.97 -34.45
N TRP A 107 -36.89 1.32 -34.02
CA TRP A 107 -36.01 0.60 -34.93
C TRP A 107 -36.84 -0.42 -35.71
N PRO A 108 -36.81 -0.42 -37.06
CA PRO A 108 -37.45 -1.47 -37.84
C PRO A 108 -36.89 -2.82 -37.40
N ASN A 109 -37.76 -3.79 -37.16
CA ASN A 109 -37.39 -5.14 -36.72
C ASN A 109 -36.19 -5.70 -37.50
N GLU A 110 -35.32 -6.38 -36.76
CA GLU A 110 -34.23 -7.26 -37.22
C GLU A 110 -34.48 -7.84 -38.63
N TYR A 111 -33.73 -7.34 -39.61
CA TYR A 111 -33.42 -8.09 -40.83
C TYR A 111 -31.92 -7.95 -41.10
N SER A 112 -31.28 -9.11 -41.16
CA SER A 112 -29.95 -9.40 -41.71
C SER A 112 -29.36 -8.29 -42.59
N MET A 113 -28.30 -7.65 -42.12
CA MET A 113 -27.25 -7.18 -43.03
C MET A 113 -26.18 -8.26 -43.07
N ALA A 114 -26.40 -9.21 -43.98
CA ALA A 114 -25.31 -9.93 -44.60
C ALA A 114 -24.45 -8.93 -45.39
N ASP A 115 -23.16 -9.20 -45.40
CA ASP A 115 -22.07 -8.50 -46.08
C ASP A 115 -22.45 -7.84 -47.41
N GLU A 116 -22.01 -6.59 -47.60
CA GLU A 116 -21.32 -6.14 -48.82
C GLU A 116 -20.73 -4.73 -48.64
N ASP A 117 -19.40 -4.68 -48.69
CA ASP A 117 -18.51 -3.56 -48.99
C ASP A 117 -18.51 -2.30 -48.10
N THR A 118 -17.72 -2.38 -47.02
CA THR A 118 -16.78 -1.30 -46.68
C THR A 118 -15.35 -1.79 -46.89
N ASN A 119 -14.85 -1.60 -48.12
CA ASN A 119 -13.41 -1.51 -48.38
C ASN A 119 -12.87 -0.22 -47.72
N GLU A 120 -12.65 -0.28 -46.41
CA GLU A 120 -11.71 0.59 -45.69
C GLU A 120 -10.80 -0.32 -44.88
N VAL A 121 -9.65 -0.61 -45.48
CA VAL A 121 -8.39 -1.05 -44.87
C VAL A 121 -8.55 -1.74 -43.53
N SER A 122 -8.95 -3.02 -43.56
CA SER A 122 -8.49 -3.95 -42.55
C SER A 122 -6.98 -4.09 -42.72
N GLU A 123 -6.21 -3.24 -42.03
CA GLU A 123 -4.95 -3.73 -41.48
C GLU A 123 -5.35 -4.82 -40.49
N SER A 124 -5.52 -6.03 -41.00
CA SER A 124 -5.15 -7.20 -40.25
C SER A 124 -3.71 -6.95 -39.84
N THR A 125 -3.50 -6.46 -38.63
CA THR A 125 -2.23 -6.65 -37.95
C THR A 125 -2.09 -8.15 -37.80
N SER A 126 -1.61 -8.80 -38.87
CA SER A 126 -0.76 -9.95 -38.70
C SER A 126 0.34 -9.44 -37.78
N GLN A 127 0.19 -9.66 -36.48
CA GLN A 127 1.29 -9.42 -35.55
C GLN A 127 2.41 -10.28 -36.11
N SER A 128 3.36 -9.61 -36.73
CA SER A 128 4.49 -10.28 -37.38
C SER A 128 5.13 -11.17 -36.34
N THR A 129 5.72 -12.29 -36.75
CA THR A 129 6.47 -13.20 -35.88
C THR A 129 7.51 -12.45 -35.02
N GLU A 130 7.94 -11.25 -35.45
CA GLU A 130 8.74 -10.27 -34.71
C GLU A 130 8.08 -9.70 -33.43
N GLU A 131 6.76 -9.45 -33.38
CA GLU A 131 6.07 -8.92 -32.19
C GLU A 131 5.88 -9.97 -31.09
N ILE A 132 5.67 -11.23 -31.48
CA ILE A 132 5.60 -12.37 -30.55
C ILE A 132 6.99 -12.63 -29.97
N GLU A 133 8.02 -12.64 -30.83
CA GLU A 133 9.41 -12.70 -30.36
C GLU A 133 9.75 -11.53 -29.43
N ASP A 134 9.22 -10.32 -29.67
CA ASP A 134 9.42 -9.17 -28.78
C ASP A 134 8.80 -9.37 -27.39
N TRP A 135 7.55 -9.81 -27.28
CA TRP A 135 6.90 -10.05 -25.97
C TRP A 135 7.52 -11.21 -25.21
N MET A 136 7.82 -12.32 -25.86
CA MET A 136 8.47 -13.45 -25.20
C MET A 136 9.90 -13.09 -24.76
N THR A 137 10.62 -12.30 -25.55
CA THR A 137 11.92 -11.73 -25.16
C THR A 137 11.81 -10.82 -23.93
N ARG A 138 10.73 -10.05 -23.79
CA ARG A 138 10.48 -9.23 -22.59
C ARG A 138 10.27 -10.11 -21.36
N TYR A 139 9.47 -11.17 -21.47
CA TYR A 139 9.28 -12.13 -20.37
C TYR A 139 10.59 -12.83 -19.98
N GLU A 140 11.43 -13.20 -20.94
CA GLU A 140 12.76 -13.74 -20.67
C GLU A 140 13.66 -12.76 -19.91
N LYS A 141 13.63 -11.47 -20.27
CA LYS A 141 14.36 -10.41 -19.52
C LYS A 141 13.83 -10.23 -18.10
N LEU A 142 12.56 -10.54 -17.87
CA LEU A 142 11.93 -10.55 -16.55
C LEU A 142 12.20 -11.85 -15.77
N GLY A 143 12.92 -12.81 -16.36
CA GLY A 143 13.31 -14.08 -15.74
C GLY A 143 12.33 -15.22 -15.95
N ILE A 144 11.36 -15.08 -16.87
CA ILE A 144 10.43 -16.15 -17.25
C ILE A 144 10.98 -16.85 -18.49
N HIS A 145 11.36 -18.12 -18.35
CA HIS A 145 12.03 -18.87 -19.41
C HIS A 145 11.18 -20.05 -19.86
N ILE A 146 10.93 -20.14 -21.17
CA ILE A 146 10.31 -21.32 -21.75
C ILE A 146 11.31 -22.48 -21.70
N ILE A 147 10.89 -23.59 -21.10
CA ILE A 147 11.69 -24.81 -20.93
C ILE A 147 11.34 -25.85 -21.99
N ALA A 148 10.05 -25.94 -22.35
CA ALA A 148 9.55 -26.87 -23.34
C ALA A 148 8.37 -26.25 -24.09
N LYS A 149 8.31 -26.46 -25.40
CA LYS A 149 7.23 -25.99 -26.28
C LYS A 149 6.47 -27.17 -26.90
N SER A 150 5.55 -26.86 -27.79
CA SER A 150 4.76 -27.84 -28.54
C SER A 150 5.58 -28.95 -29.21
N VAL A 151 6.76 -28.63 -29.75
CA VAL A 151 7.67 -29.60 -30.38
C VAL A 151 8.17 -30.64 -29.37
N ASP A 152 8.40 -30.24 -28.13
CA ASP A 152 8.92 -31.10 -27.06
C ASP A 152 7.80 -31.86 -26.33
N LEU A 153 6.56 -31.36 -26.42
CA LEU A 153 5.39 -31.82 -25.65
C LEU A 153 4.32 -32.48 -26.53
N TYR A 154 4.60 -32.68 -27.83
CA TYR A 154 3.77 -33.37 -28.83
C TYR A 154 2.37 -32.78 -29.12
N ARG A 155 2.01 -31.63 -28.54
CA ARG A 155 0.76 -30.90 -28.82
C ARG A 155 1.00 -29.39 -28.89
N GLU A 156 0.28 -28.72 -29.79
CA GLU A 156 0.46 -27.29 -30.10
C GLU A 156 0.21 -26.36 -28.90
N ASP A 157 -0.80 -26.67 -28.10
CA ASP A 157 -1.24 -25.82 -26.98
C ASP A 157 -0.43 -26.00 -25.69
N ARG A 158 0.60 -26.86 -25.71
CA ARG A 158 1.38 -27.19 -24.50
C ARG A 158 2.60 -26.30 -24.35
N PHE A 159 2.88 -25.92 -23.10
CA PHE A 159 4.15 -25.31 -22.73
C PHE A 159 4.57 -25.62 -21.30
N VAL A 160 5.87 -25.53 -21.05
CA VAL A 160 6.45 -25.46 -19.72
C VAL A 160 7.33 -24.22 -19.64
N ALA A 161 7.10 -23.37 -18.65
CA ALA A 161 7.88 -22.18 -18.37
C ALA A 161 8.33 -22.16 -16.90
N ASP A 162 9.54 -21.66 -16.65
CA ASP A 162 10.07 -21.42 -15.31
C ASP A 162 10.10 -19.92 -15.01
N GLY A 163 9.96 -19.55 -13.74
CA GLY A 163 10.16 -18.17 -13.27
C GLY A 163 8.89 -17.33 -13.16
N MET A 164 7.71 -17.95 -13.29
CA MET A 164 6.43 -17.26 -13.16
C MET A 164 6.18 -16.74 -11.72
N LEU A 165 6.73 -17.46 -10.74
CA LEU A 165 6.77 -17.07 -9.34
C LEU A 165 8.18 -17.25 -8.80
N LYS A 166 8.58 -16.38 -7.87
CA LYS A 166 9.79 -16.53 -7.06
C LYS A 166 9.53 -17.43 -5.84
N GLU A 167 10.59 -17.98 -5.25
CA GLU A 167 10.51 -18.83 -4.05
C GLU A 167 9.74 -18.17 -2.90
N GLU A 168 9.99 -16.89 -2.62
CA GLU A 168 9.27 -16.14 -1.58
C GLU A 168 7.75 -16.06 -1.87
N GLN A 169 7.37 -15.79 -3.12
CA GLN A 169 5.96 -15.72 -3.54
C GLN A 169 5.26 -17.08 -3.42
N CYS A 170 5.97 -18.17 -3.70
CA CYS A 170 5.48 -19.53 -3.48
C CYS A 170 5.18 -19.79 -1.99
N GLU A 171 6.09 -19.43 -1.08
CA GLU A 171 5.89 -19.58 0.36
C GLU A 171 4.72 -18.74 0.91
N GLU A 172 4.56 -17.51 0.39
CA GLU A 172 3.44 -16.62 0.71
C GLU A 172 2.10 -17.24 0.29
N LEU A 173 1.99 -17.74 -0.95
CA LEU A 173 0.77 -18.41 -1.44
C LEU A 173 0.46 -19.71 -0.67
N LEU A 174 1.48 -20.47 -0.26
CA LEU A 174 1.33 -21.65 0.60
C LEU A 174 0.84 -21.30 2.02
N THR A 175 0.87 -20.04 2.42
CA THR A 175 0.28 -19.64 3.71
C THR A 175 -1.25 -19.52 3.60
N MET A 176 -1.80 -19.30 2.42
CA MET A 176 -3.25 -19.17 2.20
C MET A 176 -4.04 -20.46 2.47
N ILE A 177 -3.40 -21.61 2.27
CA ILE A 177 -3.97 -22.95 2.51
C ILE A 177 -3.90 -23.39 3.98
N LYS A 178 -3.15 -22.68 4.83
CA LYS A 178 -2.98 -23.07 6.24
C LYS A 178 -4.32 -22.92 6.98
N GLY A 179 -4.74 -24.00 7.63
CA GLY A 179 -5.99 -24.04 8.40
C GLY A 179 -7.24 -24.46 7.61
N LEU A 180 -7.12 -24.73 6.31
CA LEU A 180 -8.21 -25.32 5.53
C LEU A 180 -8.36 -26.82 5.82
N GLU A 181 -9.59 -27.33 5.75
CA GLU A 181 -9.87 -28.75 5.95
C GLU A 181 -9.28 -29.61 4.82
N VAL A 182 -8.78 -30.80 5.16
CA VAL A 182 -8.34 -31.79 4.16
C VAL A 182 -9.58 -32.54 3.69
N GLU A 183 -9.82 -32.55 2.38
CA GLU A 183 -10.88 -33.32 1.77
C GLU A 183 -10.66 -34.83 1.98
N LYS A 184 -11.73 -35.62 1.87
CA LYS A 184 -11.68 -37.08 2.10
C LYS A 184 -10.68 -37.81 1.19
N ILE A 185 -10.34 -37.21 0.06
CA ILE A 185 -9.41 -37.73 -0.93
C ILE A 185 -7.95 -37.34 -0.66
N GLY A 186 -7.66 -36.54 0.37
CA GLY A 186 -6.29 -36.15 0.75
C GLY A 186 -5.81 -34.82 0.17
N SER A 187 -6.64 -34.13 -0.61
CA SER A 187 -6.39 -32.79 -1.14
C SER A 187 -6.84 -31.69 -0.16
N GLN A 188 -6.19 -30.54 -0.21
CA GLN A 188 -6.67 -29.29 0.39
C GLN A 188 -6.86 -28.27 -0.73
N LYS A 189 -7.98 -27.54 -0.73
CA LYS A 189 -8.31 -26.57 -1.77
C LYS A 189 -8.60 -25.20 -1.16
N PHE A 190 -7.93 -24.18 -1.70
CA PHE A 190 -8.25 -22.77 -1.48
C PHE A 190 -8.86 -22.21 -2.77
N ASP A 191 -10.02 -21.56 -2.68
CA ASP A 191 -10.63 -20.82 -3.79
C ASP A 191 -10.87 -19.34 -3.41
N LEU A 192 -11.18 -18.53 -4.42
CA LEU A 192 -11.41 -17.09 -4.24
C LEU A 192 -12.59 -16.78 -3.32
N LYS A 193 -13.63 -17.63 -3.28
CA LYS A 193 -14.78 -17.44 -2.38
C LYS A 193 -14.36 -17.60 -0.92
N ALA A 194 -13.58 -18.64 -0.61
CA ALA A 194 -13.00 -18.82 0.72
C ALA A 194 -12.09 -17.63 1.09
N GLY A 195 -11.33 -17.11 0.11
CA GLY A 195 -10.51 -15.91 0.28
C GLY A 195 -11.32 -14.65 0.64
N GLN A 196 -12.39 -14.40 -0.10
CA GLN A 196 -13.31 -13.29 0.15
C GLN A 196 -13.95 -13.38 1.54
N GLN A 197 -14.46 -14.55 1.90
CA GLN A 197 -15.10 -14.77 3.19
C GLN A 197 -14.13 -14.51 4.35
N ARG A 198 -12.91 -15.06 4.28
CA ARG A 198 -11.89 -14.86 5.32
C ARG A 198 -11.50 -13.40 5.47
N LEU A 199 -11.34 -12.67 4.35
CA LEU A 199 -11.02 -11.25 4.38
C LEU A 199 -12.14 -10.41 5.00
N GLN A 200 -13.41 -10.77 4.74
CA GLN A 200 -14.57 -10.10 5.32
C GLN A 200 -14.75 -10.38 6.81
N GLU A 201 -14.51 -11.61 7.26
CA GLU A 201 -14.65 -12.02 8.65
C GLU A 201 -13.52 -11.49 9.55
N SER A 202 -12.29 -11.48 9.02
CA SER A 202 -11.10 -11.02 9.75
C SER A 202 -10.13 -10.32 8.79
N PRO A 203 -10.25 -9.00 8.59
CA PRO A 203 -9.34 -8.23 7.75
C PRO A 203 -7.95 -8.15 8.39
N ASP A 204 -7.10 -9.11 8.00
CA ASP A 204 -5.70 -9.23 8.38
C ASP A 204 -4.81 -8.75 7.23
N GLU A 205 -3.88 -7.83 7.52
CA GLU A 205 -3.08 -7.16 6.48
C GLU A 205 -2.15 -8.14 5.76
N GLU A 206 -1.64 -9.14 6.49
CA GLU A 206 -0.77 -10.18 5.95
C GLU A 206 -1.56 -11.10 5.01
N TYR A 207 -2.73 -11.57 5.43
CA TYR A 207 -3.62 -12.35 4.57
C TYR A 207 -4.08 -11.60 3.31
N GLU A 208 -4.42 -10.32 3.45
CA GLU A 208 -4.79 -9.46 2.32
C GLU A 208 -3.65 -9.35 1.31
N ALA A 209 -2.41 -9.18 1.76
CA ALA A 209 -1.24 -9.11 0.89
C ALA A 209 -1.06 -10.41 0.08
N PHE A 210 -1.26 -11.58 0.71
CA PHE A 210 -1.20 -12.87 0.02
C PHE A 210 -2.34 -13.05 -0.99
N LEU A 211 -3.56 -12.61 -0.66
CA LEU A 211 -4.68 -12.64 -1.62
C LEU A 211 -4.41 -11.72 -2.82
N ARG A 212 -3.81 -10.53 -2.61
CA ARG A 212 -3.37 -9.64 -3.69
C ARG A 212 -2.25 -10.25 -4.53
N LEU A 213 -1.33 -10.99 -3.92
CA LEU A 213 -0.32 -11.75 -4.66
C LEU A 213 -0.98 -12.82 -5.54
N PHE A 214 -1.94 -13.57 -5.00
CA PHE A 214 -2.67 -14.60 -5.74
C PHE A 214 -3.39 -14.03 -6.97
N ILE A 215 -4.10 -12.91 -6.80
CA ILE A 215 -4.76 -12.20 -7.90
C ILE A 215 -3.76 -11.75 -8.98
N ARG A 216 -2.66 -11.12 -8.59
CA ARG A 216 -1.62 -10.67 -9.52
C ARG A 216 -0.95 -11.83 -10.25
N ALA A 217 -0.66 -12.92 -9.55
CA ALA A 217 -0.09 -14.13 -10.13
C ALA A 217 -1.04 -14.77 -11.14
N THR A 218 -2.34 -14.83 -10.80
CA THR A 218 -3.39 -15.33 -11.68
C THR A 218 -3.45 -14.54 -12.99
N ASP A 219 -3.47 -13.22 -12.91
CA ASP A 219 -3.49 -12.36 -14.09
C ASP A 219 -2.20 -12.45 -14.92
N GLY A 220 -1.04 -12.50 -14.25
CA GLY A 220 0.25 -12.66 -14.92
C GLY A 220 0.33 -13.97 -15.73
N VAL A 221 -0.12 -15.08 -15.14
CA VAL A 221 -0.18 -16.38 -15.84
C VAL A 221 -1.15 -16.33 -17.01
N ARG A 222 -2.32 -15.72 -16.83
CA ARG A 222 -3.31 -15.55 -17.91
C ARG A 222 -2.72 -14.78 -19.08
N GLN A 223 -2.10 -13.63 -18.82
CA GLN A 223 -1.49 -12.80 -19.86
C GLN A 223 -0.38 -13.56 -20.59
N TYR A 224 0.50 -14.24 -19.85
CA TYR A 224 1.54 -15.06 -20.45
C TYR A 224 0.95 -16.14 -21.36
N THR A 225 -0.10 -16.83 -20.89
CA THR A 225 -0.78 -17.90 -21.63
C THR A 225 -1.45 -17.38 -22.91
N GLN A 226 -2.16 -16.25 -22.82
CA GLN A 226 -2.77 -15.59 -23.99
C GLN A 226 -1.72 -15.28 -25.06
N ARG A 227 -0.58 -14.73 -24.66
CA ARG A 227 0.50 -14.38 -25.59
C ARG A 227 1.24 -15.59 -26.14
N TYR A 228 1.39 -16.64 -25.34
CA TYR A 228 2.02 -17.88 -25.79
C TYR A 228 1.18 -18.59 -26.86
N LEU A 229 -0.14 -18.66 -26.66
CA LEU A 229 -1.03 -19.37 -27.58
C LEU A 229 -1.24 -18.63 -28.90
N ASP A 230 -0.93 -17.32 -28.94
CA ASP A 230 -1.02 -16.48 -30.15
C ASP A 230 -2.36 -16.64 -30.89
N ARG A 231 -3.45 -16.60 -30.12
CA ARG A 231 -4.81 -16.73 -30.65
C ARG A 231 -5.51 -15.38 -30.67
N ASP A 232 -6.24 -15.15 -31.76
CA ASP A 232 -7.18 -14.02 -31.89
C ASP A 232 -8.31 -14.08 -30.86
N THR A 233 -8.60 -15.28 -30.32
CA THR A 233 -9.61 -15.51 -29.30
C THR A 233 -9.09 -15.21 -27.89
N GLN A 234 -9.82 -14.36 -27.19
CA GLN A 234 -9.55 -13.91 -25.83
C GLN A 234 -9.80 -15.00 -24.78
N LEU A 235 -8.89 -15.11 -23.79
CA LEU A 235 -9.01 -16.01 -22.64
C LEU A 235 -9.64 -15.29 -21.45
N HIS A 236 -10.85 -15.69 -21.12
CA HIS A 236 -11.56 -15.28 -19.92
C HIS A 236 -11.26 -16.23 -18.76
N LEU A 237 -11.06 -15.70 -17.55
CA LEU A 237 -10.85 -16.54 -16.37
C LEU A 237 -12.15 -17.24 -16.00
N LYS A 238 -12.12 -18.56 -15.94
CA LYS A 238 -13.25 -19.37 -15.49
C LYS A 238 -13.16 -19.62 -13.98
N GLU A 239 -11.99 -20.03 -13.52
CA GLU A 239 -11.72 -20.28 -12.10
C GLU A 239 -10.22 -20.22 -11.80
N ALA A 240 -9.89 -19.86 -10.55
CA ALA A 240 -8.52 -19.87 -10.03
C ALA A 240 -8.53 -20.36 -8.59
N PHE A 241 -7.66 -21.32 -8.25
CA PHE A 241 -7.60 -21.92 -6.92
C PHE A 241 -6.21 -22.51 -6.64
N ILE A 242 -5.90 -22.78 -5.37
CA ILE A 242 -4.70 -23.51 -4.95
C ILE A 242 -5.11 -24.89 -4.46
N VAL A 243 -4.39 -25.92 -4.89
CA VAL A 243 -4.57 -27.29 -4.40
C VAL A 243 -3.27 -27.81 -3.83
N CYS A 244 -3.37 -28.53 -2.72
CA CYS A 244 -2.27 -29.29 -2.14
C CYS A 244 -2.65 -30.72 -1.86
N TRP A 245 -1.93 -31.64 -2.48
CA TRP A 245 -1.98 -33.05 -2.13
C TRP A 245 -1.16 -33.31 -0.85
N SER A 246 -1.82 -33.94 0.13
CA SER A 246 -1.19 -34.56 1.29
C SER A 246 -1.34 -36.07 1.23
N GLN A 247 -0.44 -36.80 1.88
CA GLN A 247 -0.34 -38.25 1.74
C GLN A 247 -1.59 -38.98 2.28
N THR A 248 -2.52 -39.32 1.40
CA THR A 248 -3.50 -40.41 1.59
C THR A 248 -4.07 -40.79 0.24
N TYR A 249 -3.46 -41.77 -0.42
CA TYR A 249 -4.15 -42.59 -1.40
C TYR A 249 -3.76 -44.02 -1.11
N ASP A 250 -4.70 -44.81 -0.60
CA ASP A 250 -4.55 -46.26 -0.50
C ASP A 250 -4.87 -46.84 -1.88
N PRO A 251 -3.87 -47.32 -2.64
CA PRO A 251 -4.08 -47.85 -3.99
C PRO A 251 -5.04 -49.04 -4.03
N GLU A 252 -5.31 -49.68 -2.89
CA GLU A 252 -6.22 -50.83 -2.78
C GLU A 252 -7.70 -50.42 -2.73
N THR A 253 -8.03 -49.16 -2.43
CA THR A 253 -9.45 -48.74 -2.27
C THR A 253 -10.11 -48.21 -3.54
N VAL A 254 -9.35 -47.80 -4.56
CA VAL A 254 -9.91 -47.29 -5.83
C VAL A 254 -9.07 -47.78 -7.01
N HIS A 255 -9.27 -49.03 -7.44
CA HIS A 255 -8.64 -49.54 -8.65
C HIS A 255 -9.01 -48.67 -9.88
N GLY A 256 -8.01 -48.11 -10.57
CA GLY A 256 -8.15 -47.48 -11.90
C GLY A 256 -8.39 -45.97 -11.92
N CYS A 257 -7.99 -45.25 -10.87
CA CYS A 257 -8.17 -43.80 -10.77
C CYS A 257 -6.83 -43.06 -10.82
N TYR A 258 -6.77 -42.00 -11.63
CA TYR A 258 -5.59 -41.20 -11.93
C TYR A 258 -5.72 -39.83 -11.25
N PRO A 259 -4.87 -39.51 -10.26
CA PRO A 259 -4.89 -38.21 -9.59
C PRO A 259 -4.59 -37.07 -10.57
N GLN A 260 -5.34 -35.98 -10.44
CA GLN A 260 -5.19 -34.76 -11.21
C GLN A 260 -4.59 -33.66 -10.33
N GLU A 261 -4.02 -32.61 -10.94
CA GLU A 261 -3.46 -31.48 -10.17
C GLU A 261 -4.54 -30.65 -9.46
N ASP A 262 -5.80 -30.73 -9.91
CA ASP A 262 -6.93 -30.00 -9.34
C ASP A 262 -7.50 -30.65 -8.07
N GLY A 263 -6.88 -31.71 -7.59
CA GLY A 263 -7.30 -32.44 -6.40
C GLY A 263 -8.29 -33.55 -6.70
N THR A 264 -8.75 -33.71 -7.95
CA THR A 264 -9.67 -34.78 -8.33
C THR A 264 -8.94 -36.07 -8.69
N CYS A 265 -9.70 -37.15 -8.80
CA CYS A 265 -9.19 -38.43 -9.27
C CYS A 265 -10.16 -38.96 -10.33
N VAL A 266 -9.66 -39.16 -11.55
CA VAL A 266 -10.46 -39.46 -12.75
C VAL A 266 -10.04 -40.81 -13.32
N ARG A 267 -10.99 -41.62 -13.81
CA ARG A 267 -10.64 -42.87 -14.49
C ARG A 267 -10.19 -42.57 -15.91
N PHE A 268 -9.27 -43.37 -16.46
CA PHE A 268 -8.72 -43.12 -17.80
C PHE A 268 -9.79 -42.95 -18.89
N ASN A 269 -10.83 -43.80 -18.89
CA ASN A 269 -11.92 -43.71 -19.86
C ASN A 269 -12.87 -42.51 -19.66
N ASP A 270 -12.81 -41.87 -18.49
CA ASP A 270 -13.59 -40.66 -18.18
C ASP A 270 -12.78 -39.38 -18.51
N MET A 271 -11.50 -39.50 -18.90
CA MET A 271 -10.72 -38.37 -19.42
C MET A 271 -11.23 -38.06 -20.84
N CYS A 272 -11.73 -36.85 -21.06
CA CYS A 272 -12.29 -36.45 -22.35
C CYS A 272 -11.22 -36.36 -23.43
N ASP A 273 -11.45 -36.99 -24.59
CA ASP A 273 -10.67 -36.77 -25.82
C ASP A 273 -11.20 -35.61 -26.66
N GLU A 274 -12.40 -35.13 -26.34
CA GLU A 274 -12.90 -33.92 -26.94
C GLU A 274 -11.96 -32.80 -26.53
N LEU A 275 -11.13 -32.40 -27.50
CA LEU A 275 -10.49 -31.09 -27.56
C LEU A 275 -11.62 -30.08 -27.31
N SER A 276 -11.87 -29.75 -26.05
CA SER A 276 -12.51 -28.50 -25.71
C SER A 276 -11.53 -27.43 -26.15
N SER A 277 -11.54 -27.15 -27.46
CA SER A 277 -10.71 -26.15 -28.12
C SER A 277 -10.93 -24.75 -27.54
N GLN A 278 -11.94 -24.64 -26.67
CA GLN A 278 -12.38 -23.44 -26.02
C GLN A 278 -11.94 -23.34 -24.56
N GLU A 279 -11.38 -24.39 -23.93
CA GLU A 279 -10.93 -24.35 -22.54
C GLU A 279 -9.46 -24.68 -22.35
N TYR A 280 -8.79 -23.86 -21.54
CA TYR A 280 -7.35 -23.95 -21.28
C TYR A 280 -7.09 -24.05 -19.79
N THR A 281 -6.09 -24.84 -19.41
CA THR A 281 -5.69 -25.00 -18.01
C THR A 281 -4.21 -24.67 -17.87
N THR A 282 -3.88 -23.94 -16.79
CA THR A 282 -2.50 -23.78 -16.35
C THR A 282 -2.32 -24.26 -14.92
N VAL A 283 -1.16 -24.86 -14.67
CA VAL A 283 -0.72 -25.37 -13.38
C VAL A 283 0.60 -24.73 -13.03
N THR A 284 0.63 -23.87 -12.01
CA THR A 284 1.84 -23.24 -11.49
C THR A 284 2.21 -23.84 -10.15
N TYR A 285 3.33 -24.56 -10.08
CA TYR A 285 3.76 -25.24 -8.88
C TYR A 285 4.26 -24.28 -7.81
N LEU A 286 3.82 -24.50 -6.57
CA LEU A 286 4.16 -23.65 -5.41
C LEU A 286 5.26 -24.24 -4.54
N ASN A 287 5.69 -25.47 -4.80
CA ASN A 287 6.83 -26.05 -4.10
C ASN A 287 7.52 -27.11 -4.95
N THR A 288 8.72 -27.48 -4.55
CA THR A 288 9.41 -28.65 -5.10
C THR A 288 8.87 -29.90 -4.40
N ALA A 289 8.44 -30.88 -5.18
CA ALA A 289 7.89 -32.14 -4.71
C ALA A 289 8.42 -33.31 -5.55
N SER A 290 8.46 -34.50 -4.96
CA SER A 290 8.83 -35.74 -5.62
C SER A 290 7.70 -36.22 -6.55
N GLY A 291 8.12 -36.81 -7.67
CA GLY A 291 7.21 -37.28 -8.70
C GLY A 291 6.97 -36.23 -9.79
N ASP A 292 7.23 -36.63 -11.03
CA ASP A 292 6.98 -35.78 -12.19
C ASP A 292 5.48 -35.60 -12.43
N SER A 293 5.14 -34.58 -13.20
CA SER A 293 3.85 -34.47 -13.85
C SER A 293 3.95 -35.09 -15.22
N GLN A 294 2.91 -35.83 -15.63
CA GLN A 294 2.94 -36.61 -16.85
C GLN A 294 1.73 -36.34 -17.72
N PHE A 295 1.95 -36.20 -19.02
CA PHE A 295 0.88 -36.31 -20.01
C PHE A 295 0.81 -37.75 -20.53
N LEU A 296 -0.40 -38.25 -20.71
CA LEU A 296 -0.65 -39.58 -21.27
C LEU A 296 -1.20 -39.46 -22.69
N ASN A 297 -0.83 -40.43 -23.53
CA ASN A 297 -1.45 -40.59 -24.84
C ASN A 297 -2.70 -41.49 -24.77
N GLU A 298 -3.33 -41.73 -25.91
CA GLU A 298 -4.56 -42.52 -26.04
C GLU A 298 -4.43 -43.97 -25.52
N ASN A 299 -3.20 -44.48 -25.46
CA ASN A 299 -2.86 -45.87 -25.10
C ASN A 299 -2.32 -46.03 -23.67
N GLU A 300 -2.55 -45.06 -22.78
CA GLU A 300 -2.04 -45.04 -21.39
C GLU A 300 -0.51 -44.93 -21.29
N GLN A 301 0.17 -44.54 -22.36
CA GLN A 301 1.63 -44.38 -22.35
C GLN A 301 2.02 -42.93 -22.07
N ILE A 302 3.15 -42.75 -21.40
CA ILE A 302 3.70 -41.44 -21.09
C ILE A 302 4.13 -40.77 -22.39
N ASP A 303 3.54 -39.61 -22.68
CA ASP A 303 3.81 -38.77 -23.82
C ASP A 303 4.97 -37.80 -23.49
N SER A 304 4.84 -37.08 -22.38
CA SER A 304 5.89 -36.22 -21.82
C SER A 304 5.85 -36.20 -20.29
N SER A 305 6.99 -35.93 -19.68
CA SER A 305 7.19 -35.92 -18.21
C SER A 305 8.09 -34.75 -17.83
N PHE A 306 7.76 -34.06 -16.74
CA PHE A 306 8.56 -32.94 -16.26
C PHE A 306 8.52 -32.83 -14.73
N GLY A 307 9.64 -32.42 -14.16
CA GLY A 307 9.78 -32.26 -12.71
C GLY A 307 9.01 -31.05 -12.18
N VAL A 308 8.65 -31.12 -10.90
CA VAL A 308 7.89 -30.11 -10.17
C VAL A 308 8.83 -29.26 -9.31
N LYS A 309 8.75 -27.93 -9.46
CA LYS A 309 9.47 -26.95 -8.63
C LYS A 309 8.70 -25.65 -8.54
N CYS A 310 8.96 -24.84 -7.50
CA CYS A 310 8.33 -23.53 -7.35
C CYS A 310 8.49 -22.68 -8.63
N GLY A 311 7.41 -22.02 -9.03
CA GLY A 311 7.40 -21.06 -10.14
C GLY A 311 7.47 -21.69 -11.54
N ARG A 312 7.44 -23.02 -11.64
CA ARG A 312 7.23 -23.73 -12.89
C ARG A 312 5.74 -23.73 -13.24
N THR A 313 5.41 -23.23 -14.42
CA THR A 313 4.06 -23.18 -14.97
C THR A 313 3.96 -24.07 -16.20
N VAL A 314 2.90 -24.86 -16.24
CA VAL A 314 2.56 -25.74 -17.35
C VAL A 314 1.22 -25.28 -17.90
N GLY A 315 1.13 -25.03 -19.19
CA GLY A 315 -0.14 -24.76 -19.87
C GLY A 315 -0.50 -25.89 -20.83
N PHE A 316 -1.79 -26.21 -20.91
CA PHE A 316 -2.33 -27.24 -21.78
C PHE A 316 -3.85 -27.02 -22.01
N SER A 317 -4.41 -27.68 -23.01
CA SER A 317 -5.87 -27.74 -23.21
C SER A 317 -6.52 -28.47 -22.03
N THR A 318 -7.63 -27.98 -21.48
CA THR A 318 -8.27 -28.58 -20.29
C THR A 318 -8.65 -30.06 -20.49
N GLY A 319 -8.90 -30.48 -21.74
CA GLY A 319 -9.16 -31.88 -22.08
C GLY A 319 -7.93 -32.79 -22.11
N ASP A 320 -6.71 -32.25 -22.01
CA ASP A 320 -5.51 -33.08 -22.07
C ASP A 320 -5.41 -34.05 -20.88
N ARG A 321 -5.10 -35.30 -21.22
CA ARG A 321 -4.89 -36.39 -20.26
C ARG A 321 -3.58 -36.15 -19.51
N HIS A 322 -3.69 -35.66 -18.27
CA HIS A 322 -2.55 -35.45 -17.40
C HIS A 322 -2.70 -36.23 -16.10
N VAL A 323 -1.58 -36.49 -15.43
CA VAL A 323 -1.54 -37.24 -14.17
C VAL A 323 -0.55 -36.56 -13.23
N ALA A 324 -1.01 -36.32 -12.01
CA ALA A 324 -0.17 -35.89 -10.90
C ALA A 324 0.37 -37.11 -10.15
N ILE A 325 1.69 -37.24 -10.03
CA ILE A 325 2.29 -38.22 -9.12
C ILE A 325 2.23 -37.66 -7.71
N THR A 326 1.37 -38.25 -6.87
CA THR A 326 1.19 -37.81 -5.49
C THR A 326 2.40 -38.19 -4.62
N PRO A 327 2.77 -37.35 -3.64
CA PRO A 327 3.89 -37.66 -2.75
C PRO A 327 3.67 -38.95 -1.96
N ARG A 328 4.70 -39.82 -1.94
CA ARG A 328 4.69 -41.08 -1.19
C ARG A 328 5.38 -40.98 0.17
N THR A 329 6.04 -39.86 0.46
CA THR A 329 6.80 -39.65 1.69
C THR A 329 5.93 -38.95 2.74
N ILE A 330 5.97 -39.45 3.98
CA ILE A 330 5.26 -38.82 5.11
C ILE A 330 5.82 -37.41 5.33
N GLY A 331 4.94 -36.41 5.33
CA GLY A 331 5.29 -34.99 5.53
C GLY A 331 5.59 -34.21 4.25
N GLU A 332 5.65 -34.87 3.10
CA GLU A 332 5.79 -34.21 1.81
C GLU A 332 4.41 -33.76 1.27
N ARG A 333 4.39 -32.62 0.58
CA ARG A 333 3.18 -32.04 -0.03
C ARG A 333 3.49 -31.65 -1.47
N ARG A 334 2.49 -31.76 -2.35
CA ARG A 334 2.56 -31.27 -3.74
C ARG A 334 1.48 -30.23 -3.91
N CYS A 335 1.89 -28.97 -4.11
CA CYS A 335 1.00 -27.83 -4.16
C CYS A 335 1.12 -27.09 -5.49
N ALA A 336 -0.02 -26.71 -6.05
CA ALA A 336 -0.08 -25.94 -7.28
C ALA A 336 -1.23 -24.91 -7.25
N MET A 337 -0.96 -23.76 -7.84
CA MET A 337 -1.99 -22.81 -8.26
C MET A 337 -2.51 -23.24 -9.63
N MET A 338 -3.81 -23.46 -9.71
CA MET A 338 -4.51 -23.88 -10.92
C MET A 338 -5.42 -22.78 -11.42
N ILE A 339 -5.40 -22.58 -12.73
CA ILE A 339 -6.22 -21.59 -13.40
C ILE A 339 -6.84 -22.21 -14.64
N ARG A 340 -8.17 -22.13 -14.75
CA ARG A 340 -8.91 -22.51 -15.96
C ARG A 340 -9.39 -21.27 -16.68
N PHE A 341 -9.26 -21.31 -18.00
CA PHE A 341 -9.68 -20.27 -18.92
C PHE A 341 -10.71 -20.82 -19.90
N THR A 342 -11.52 -19.92 -20.42
CA THR A 342 -12.46 -20.19 -21.51
C THR A 342 -12.36 -19.10 -22.58
N THR A 343 -12.63 -19.47 -23.83
CA THR A 343 -12.79 -18.51 -24.94
C THR A 343 -14.24 -18.03 -25.08
N ASP A 344 -15.20 -18.64 -24.37
CA ASP A 344 -16.58 -18.15 -24.28
C ASP A 344 -16.75 -17.25 -23.06
N GLU A 345 -16.99 -15.96 -23.30
CA GLU A 345 -17.22 -14.97 -22.26
C GLU A 345 -18.38 -15.34 -21.31
N LYS A 346 -19.39 -16.07 -21.80
CA LYS A 346 -20.55 -16.46 -20.98
C LYS A 346 -20.20 -17.48 -19.89
N ASP A 347 -19.10 -18.20 -20.08
CA ASP A 347 -18.60 -19.20 -19.15
C ASP A 347 -17.53 -18.62 -18.20
N ALA A 348 -17.22 -17.32 -18.30
CA ALA A 348 -16.29 -16.65 -17.41
C ALA A 348 -16.81 -16.59 -15.96
N GLY A 349 -15.91 -16.79 -14.99
CA GLY A 349 -16.22 -16.72 -13.57
C GLY A 349 -16.22 -15.30 -13.03
N ASN A 350 -17.11 -14.99 -12.10
CA ASN A 350 -17.17 -13.66 -11.46
C ASN A 350 -16.26 -13.52 -10.23
N ASP A 351 -15.84 -14.64 -9.62
CA ASP A 351 -15.13 -14.64 -8.34
C ASP A 351 -13.85 -13.78 -8.34
N TYR A 352 -13.14 -13.72 -9.47
CA TYR A 352 -11.95 -12.88 -9.63
C TYR A 352 -12.29 -11.39 -9.56
N ARG A 353 -13.29 -10.95 -10.33
CA ARG A 353 -13.76 -9.56 -10.35
C ARG A 353 -14.32 -9.15 -8.99
N ASP A 354 -15.10 -10.02 -8.36
CA ASP A 354 -15.66 -9.80 -7.03
C ASP A 354 -14.56 -9.65 -5.97
N THR A 355 -13.47 -10.42 -6.09
CA THR A 355 -12.32 -10.33 -5.18
C THR A 355 -11.59 -9.00 -5.33
N ILE A 356 -11.36 -8.52 -6.55
CA ILE A 356 -10.74 -7.21 -6.80
C ILE A 356 -11.59 -6.09 -6.20
N ALA A 357 -12.90 -6.11 -6.47
CA ALA A 357 -13.83 -5.13 -5.92
C ALA A 357 -13.84 -5.12 -4.37
N LEU A 358 -13.74 -6.31 -3.75
CA LEU A 358 -13.62 -6.43 -2.29
C LEU A 358 -12.31 -5.83 -1.77
N LEU A 359 -11.18 -6.11 -2.42
CA LEU A 359 -9.88 -5.57 -2.04
C LEU A 359 -9.86 -4.04 -2.14
N HIS A 360 -10.51 -3.45 -3.15
CA HIS A 360 -10.66 -2.00 -3.27
C HIS A 360 -11.45 -1.42 -2.10
N ARG A 361 -12.56 -2.05 -1.72
CA ARG A 361 -13.36 -1.64 -0.55
C ARG A 361 -12.55 -1.71 0.76
N VAL A 362 -11.62 -2.65 0.88
CA VAL A 362 -10.73 -2.72 2.06
C VAL A 362 -9.79 -1.52 2.11
N ASP A 363 -9.21 -1.11 0.97
CA ASP A 363 -8.34 0.08 0.89
C ASP A 363 -9.09 1.36 1.28
N GLU A 364 -10.32 1.49 0.78
CA GLU A 364 -11.23 2.59 1.12
C GLU A 364 -11.50 2.68 2.64
N LEU A 365 -11.86 1.56 3.27
CA LEU A 365 -12.11 1.50 4.71
C LEU A 365 -10.85 1.79 5.53
N ARG A 366 -9.67 1.32 5.08
CA ARG A 366 -8.38 1.59 5.74
C ARG A 366 -8.04 3.08 5.65
N HIS A 367 -8.25 3.71 4.50
CA HIS A 367 -8.08 5.14 4.30
C HIS A 367 -8.99 5.95 5.26
N ALA A 368 -10.28 5.61 5.32
CA ALA A 368 -11.24 6.26 6.22
C ALA A 368 -10.88 6.08 7.70
N LYS A 369 -10.43 4.88 8.11
CA LYS A 369 -10.03 4.58 9.49
C LYS A 369 -8.76 5.32 9.92
N ALA A 370 -7.74 5.40 9.06
CA ALA A 370 -6.50 6.12 9.34
C ALA A 370 -6.77 7.62 9.56
N SER A 371 -7.65 8.19 8.73
CA SER A 371 -8.16 9.55 8.87
C SER A 371 -8.89 9.77 10.20
N LYS A 372 -9.85 8.90 10.53
CA LYS A 372 -10.65 8.98 11.76
C LYS A 372 -9.81 8.91 13.04
N SER A 373 -8.78 8.05 13.05
CA SER A 373 -7.82 7.96 14.17
C SER A 373 -7.01 9.24 14.39
N GLY A 374 -6.73 10.02 13.34
CA GLY A 374 -6.02 11.30 13.46
C GLY A 374 -6.88 12.37 14.15
N ILE A 375 -8.16 12.44 13.79
CA ILE A 375 -9.14 13.35 14.40
C ILE A 375 -9.34 13.02 15.88
N ASP A 376 -9.47 11.74 16.24
CA ASP A 376 -9.64 11.31 17.63
C ASP A 376 -8.42 11.67 18.50
N ILE A 377 -7.20 11.55 17.97
CA ILE A 377 -5.97 11.94 18.69
C ILE A 377 -5.90 13.46 18.87
N MET A 378 -6.23 14.25 17.84
CA MET A 378 -6.27 15.71 17.96
C MET A 378 -7.32 16.16 18.96
N LYS A 379 -8.50 15.54 18.95
CA LYS A 379 -9.55 15.79 19.94
C LYS A 379 -9.11 15.42 21.36
N LYS A 380 -8.38 14.31 21.54
CA LYS A 380 -7.79 13.95 22.83
C LYS A 380 -6.86 15.05 23.35
N PHE A 381 -6.01 15.61 22.49
CA PHE A 381 -5.14 16.74 22.88
C PHE A 381 -5.96 17.98 23.28
N GLU A 382 -7.03 18.29 22.55
CA GLU A 382 -7.95 19.38 22.91
C GLU A 382 -8.63 19.15 24.26
N ASP A 383 -9.10 17.93 24.53
CA ASP A 383 -9.72 17.52 25.79
C ASP A 383 -8.72 17.58 26.96
N GLU A 384 -7.44 17.30 26.70
CA GLU A 384 -6.32 17.47 27.64
C GLU A 384 -5.87 18.93 27.81
N GLY A 385 -6.49 19.87 27.09
CA GLY A 385 -6.27 21.32 27.22
C GLY A 385 -5.23 21.90 26.26
N VAL A 386 -4.72 21.12 25.31
CA VAL A 386 -3.81 21.58 24.26
C VAL A 386 -4.59 22.39 23.22
N LYS A 387 -4.08 23.57 22.85
CA LYS A 387 -4.73 24.46 21.87
C LYS A 387 -3.74 24.90 20.82
N ILE A 388 -4.10 24.73 19.55
CA ILE A 388 -3.38 25.38 18.45
C ILE A 388 -3.65 26.88 18.53
N VAL A 389 -2.64 27.66 18.84
CA VAL A 389 -2.75 29.12 19.03
C VAL A 389 -2.29 29.92 17.82
N LYS A 390 -1.48 29.31 16.94
CA LYS A 390 -1.11 29.87 15.65
C LYS A 390 -0.94 28.76 14.62
N ASN A 391 -1.50 28.96 13.44
CA ASN A 391 -1.31 28.07 12.29
C ASN A 391 -0.27 28.63 11.30
N GLY A 392 -0.05 27.93 10.18
CA GLY A 392 0.93 28.33 9.18
C GLY A 392 0.72 29.73 8.59
N SER A 393 -0.52 30.12 8.28
CA SER A 393 -0.80 31.43 7.69
C SER A 393 -0.49 32.57 8.66
N GLU A 394 -0.79 32.40 9.95
CA GLU A 394 -0.41 33.34 11.02
C GLU A 394 1.10 33.38 11.31
N LEU A 395 1.82 32.32 10.93
CA LEU A 395 3.27 32.18 11.09
C LEU A 395 4.05 32.45 9.79
N MET A 396 3.38 32.94 8.75
CA MET A 396 3.97 33.23 7.44
C MET A 396 4.75 32.05 6.83
N GLY A 397 4.21 30.83 6.93
CA GLY A 397 4.79 29.62 6.32
C GLY A 397 3.79 28.47 6.23
N LYS A 398 3.94 27.54 5.28
CA LYS A 398 2.94 26.49 5.03
C LYS A 398 2.97 25.37 6.08
N GLU A 399 4.15 25.00 6.57
CA GLU A 399 4.35 23.86 7.47
C GLU A 399 4.88 24.30 8.83
N ARG A 400 4.08 25.10 9.54
CA ARG A 400 4.43 25.65 10.86
C ARG A 400 3.20 25.72 11.74
N PHE A 401 3.34 25.47 13.04
CA PHE A 401 2.31 25.74 14.02
C PHE A 401 2.85 26.01 15.41
N VAL A 402 2.00 26.61 16.25
CA VAL A 402 2.25 26.77 17.68
C VAL A 402 1.06 26.21 18.45
N ALA A 403 1.34 25.35 19.42
CA ALA A 403 0.37 24.81 20.35
C ALA A 403 0.74 25.20 21.79
N ASP A 404 -0.25 25.54 22.61
CA ASP A 404 -0.10 25.79 24.04
C ASP A 404 -0.77 24.68 24.85
N GLY A 405 -0.26 24.40 26.04
CA GLY A 405 -0.88 23.47 26.99
C GLY A 405 -0.38 22.03 26.92
N LEU A 406 0.69 21.75 26.17
CA LEU A 406 1.21 20.38 25.99
C LEU A 406 1.87 19.79 27.26
N SER A 407 2.25 20.64 28.21
CA SER A 407 2.80 20.22 29.50
C SER A 407 2.26 21.08 30.64
N SER A 408 2.12 20.48 31.81
CA SER A 408 1.80 21.21 33.05
C SER A 408 3.03 21.95 33.60
N GLU A 409 2.78 22.93 34.47
CA GLU A 409 3.86 23.64 35.19
C GLU A 409 4.73 22.67 36.01
N GLU A 410 4.14 21.63 36.61
CA GLU A 410 4.88 20.62 37.36
C GLU A 410 5.84 19.81 36.47
N GLN A 411 5.38 19.42 35.27
CA GLN A 411 6.21 18.71 34.31
C GLN A 411 7.36 19.59 33.80
N CYS A 412 7.08 20.86 33.51
CA CYS A 412 8.08 21.86 33.15
C CYS A 412 9.17 22.00 34.22
N ILE A 413 8.77 22.17 35.48
CA ILE A 413 9.69 22.25 36.62
C ILE A 413 10.50 20.97 36.76
N THR A 414 9.86 19.81 36.61
CA THR A 414 10.51 18.49 36.68
C THR A 414 11.63 18.36 35.64
N LEU A 415 11.35 18.69 34.38
CA LEU A 415 12.37 18.63 33.31
C LEU A 415 13.47 19.68 33.50
N LYS A 416 13.14 20.91 33.93
CA LYS A 416 14.13 21.95 34.24
C LYS A 416 15.08 21.50 35.36
N ASN A 417 14.57 20.83 36.39
CA ASN A 417 15.37 20.31 37.48
C ASN A 417 16.17 19.05 37.09
N MET A 418 15.68 18.24 36.16
CA MET A 418 16.39 17.06 35.65
C MET A 418 17.76 17.43 35.06
N VAL A 419 17.89 18.58 34.39
CA VAL A 419 19.19 19.07 33.89
C VAL A 419 20.20 19.25 35.04
N LYS A 420 19.76 19.84 36.16
CA LYS A 420 20.63 20.04 37.34
C LYS A 420 21.02 18.72 38.01
N LEU A 421 20.07 17.80 38.14
CA LEU A 421 20.31 16.49 38.77
C LEU A 421 21.21 15.60 37.91
N THR A 422 21.10 15.68 36.58
CA THR A 422 21.96 14.94 35.65
C THR A 422 23.43 15.34 35.83
N HIS A 423 23.71 16.64 36.03
CA HIS A 423 25.07 17.11 36.37
C HIS A 423 25.61 16.56 37.70
N GLN A 424 24.72 16.11 38.59
CA GLN A 424 25.06 15.48 39.86
C GLN A 424 25.06 13.95 39.78
N GLY A 425 24.87 13.37 38.58
CA GLY A 425 24.82 11.92 38.36
C GLY A 425 23.53 11.26 38.86
N MET A 426 22.46 12.04 39.10
CA MET A 426 21.18 11.54 39.61
C MET A 426 20.08 11.78 38.58
N ILE A 427 19.29 10.75 38.25
CA ILE A 427 18.09 10.87 37.40
C ILE A 427 16.96 10.10 38.08
N SER A 428 15.82 10.76 38.33
CA SER A 428 14.64 10.09 38.87
C SER A 428 13.86 9.38 37.76
N THR A 429 13.21 8.25 38.09
CA THR A 429 12.32 7.54 37.16
C THR A 429 11.17 8.42 36.69
N PHE A 430 10.62 9.25 37.59
CA PHE A 430 9.57 10.22 37.28
C PHE A 430 10.04 11.29 36.27
N GLY A 431 11.24 11.83 36.42
CA GLY A 431 11.80 12.80 35.48
C GLY A 431 12.05 12.19 34.10
N LEU A 432 12.61 10.97 34.06
CA LEU A 432 12.81 10.23 32.81
C LEU A 432 11.49 9.90 32.12
N ARG A 433 10.46 9.47 32.87
CA ARG A 433 9.11 9.23 32.35
C ARG A 433 8.54 10.50 31.72
N THR A 434 8.57 11.60 32.45
CA THR A 434 8.08 12.91 31.97
C THR A 434 8.79 13.34 30.68
N PHE A 435 10.11 13.14 30.60
CA PHE A 435 10.90 13.48 29.42
C PHE A 435 10.45 12.66 28.20
N LEU A 436 10.29 11.35 28.37
CA LEU A 436 9.90 10.43 27.30
C LEU A 436 8.44 10.65 26.86
N GLU A 437 7.51 10.87 27.80
CA GLU A 437 6.10 11.12 27.51
C GLU A 437 5.88 12.44 26.76
N LEU A 438 6.49 13.54 27.23
CA LEU A 438 6.36 14.82 26.56
C LEU A 438 7.02 14.83 25.18
N SER A 439 8.12 14.08 24.99
CA SER A 439 8.72 13.88 23.68
C SER A 439 7.76 13.19 22.71
N GLU A 440 7.09 12.11 23.12
CA GLU A 440 6.11 11.40 22.27
C GLU A 440 4.86 12.20 22.02
N ASN A 441 4.33 12.89 23.03
CA ASN A 441 3.16 13.74 22.85
C ASN A 441 3.47 14.86 21.84
N SER A 442 4.69 15.43 21.89
CA SER A 442 5.15 16.38 20.89
C SER A 442 5.25 15.76 19.50
N ARG A 443 5.84 14.56 19.38
CA ARG A 443 5.94 13.82 18.11
C ARG A 443 4.56 13.52 17.51
N LEU A 444 3.65 13.00 18.32
CA LEU A 444 2.28 12.67 17.93
C LEU A 444 1.52 13.93 17.52
N LEU A 445 1.63 15.01 18.28
CA LEU A 445 0.97 16.27 17.93
C LEU A 445 1.48 16.80 16.58
N VAL A 446 2.79 16.76 16.33
CA VAL A 446 3.38 17.15 15.03
C VAL A 446 2.89 16.23 13.91
N GLU A 447 2.95 14.90 14.12
CA GLU A 447 2.52 13.90 13.14
C GLU A 447 1.04 14.07 12.76
N LYS A 448 0.17 14.32 13.73
CA LYS A 448 -1.27 14.47 13.51
C LYS A 448 -1.66 15.86 13.04
N TYR A 449 -0.98 16.92 13.51
CA TYR A 449 -1.22 18.28 13.03
C TYR A 449 -0.90 18.40 11.53
N PHE A 450 0.26 17.88 11.10
CA PHE A 450 0.61 17.84 9.67
C PHE A 450 -0.05 16.69 8.91
N ASN A 451 -0.84 15.86 9.60
CA ASN A 451 -1.62 14.75 9.04
C ASN A 451 -0.79 13.83 8.13
N LEU A 452 0.37 13.43 8.64
CA LEU A 452 1.36 12.64 7.93
C LEU A 452 0.86 11.20 7.72
N THR A 453 1.11 10.65 6.53
CA THR A 453 0.74 9.27 6.16
C THR A 453 1.70 8.22 6.71
N LYS A 454 2.94 8.61 6.98
CA LYS A 454 3.97 7.78 7.61
C LYS A 454 4.21 8.25 9.04
N PRO A 455 4.53 7.32 9.97
CA PRO A 455 4.86 7.69 11.34
C PRO A 455 6.16 8.49 11.39
N LEU A 456 6.22 9.48 12.29
CA LEU A 456 7.48 10.16 12.61
C LEU A 456 8.32 9.31 13.55
N TYR A 457 9.61 9.21 13.29
CA TYR A 457 10.61 8.66 14.20
C TYR A 457 11.47 9.78 14.75
N PHE A 458 11.88 9.69 16.02
CA PHE A 458 12.91 10.61 16.55
C PHE A 458 14.22 10.37 15.82
N ASP A 459 14.85 11.41 15.31
CA ASP A 459 16.27 11.40 14.91
C ASP A 459 17.15 11.74 16.12
N TYR A 460 16.75 12.77 16.88
CA TYR A 460 17.48 13.22 18.05
C TYR A 460 16.56 13.96 19.02
N THR A 461 16.79 13.77 20.33
CA THR A 461 16.05 14.40 21.42
C THR A 461 17.02 15.16 22.31
N HIS A 462 16.82 16.47 22.49
CA HIS A 462 17.76 17.32 23.21
C HIS A 462 17.07 18.25 24.22
N LEU A 463 17.27 17.96 25.51
CA LEU A 463 16.92 18.87 26.59
C LEU A 463 18.05 19.89 26.79
N VAL A 464 17.77 21.16 26.52
CA VAL A 464 18.78 22.24 26.55
C VAL A 464 18.32 23.40 27.42
N CYS A 465 19.22 23.86 28.30
CA CYS A 465 19.05 25.10 29.06
C CYS A 465 20.19 26.06 28.74
N ARG A 466 19.85 27.31 28.40
CA ARG A 466 20.81 28.39 28.10
C ARG A 466 20.63 29.53 29.10
N THR A 467 21.70 29.88 29.79
CA THR A 467 21.72 30.96 30.78
C THR A 467 22.23 32.25 30.15
N ALA A 468 21.74 33.40 30.61
CA ALA A 468 22.27 34.70 30.23
C ALA A 468 23.78 34.80 30.53
N ILE A 469 24.53 35.42 29.62
CA ILE A 469 25.94 35.74 29.83
C ILE A 469 26.00 37.08 30.57
N ASP A 470 26.65 37.11 31.73
CA ASP A 470 26.77 38.31 32.58
C ASP A 470 27.81 39.28 31.99
N ASP A 471 27.39 40.07 31.00
CA ASP A 471 28.18 41.19 30.48
C ASP A 471 27.31 42.44 30.41
N SER A 472 27.19 43.11 31.56
CA SER A 472 26.38 44.31 31.82
C SER A 472 26.74 45.55 31.00
N ARG A 473 27.71 45.46 30.07
CA ARG A 473 28.24 46.59 29.30
C ARG A 473 27.75 46.69 27.86
N ILE A 474 26.93 45.75 27.37
CA ILE A 474 26.54 45.69 25.96
C ILE A 474 25.02 45.59 25.81
N ASN A 475 24.41 46.51 25.04
CA ASN A 475 23.05 46.34 24.53
C ASN A 475 23.06 45.24 23.45
N ARG A 476 23.02 43.97 23.89
CA ARG A 476 23.18 42.77 23.06
C ARG A 476 22.09 42.68 21.98
N GLN A 477 22.50 42.64 20.72
CA GLN A 477 21.65 42.40 19.53
C GLN A 477 22.03 41.11 18.78
N ASP A 478 22.96 40.33 19.33
CA ASP A 478 23.37 39.04 18.79
C ASP A 478 22.31 37.97 19.03
N LEU A 479 22.52 36.83 18.36
CA LEU A 479 21.66 35.67 18.45
C LEU A 479 22.28 34.63 19.38
N SER A 480 21.48 34.05 20.28
CA SER A 480 21.88 32.84 20.99
C SER A 480 22.00 31.66 20.02
N HIS A 481 21.11 31.57 19.04
CA HIS A 481 21.22 30.59 17.96
C HIS A 481 21.13 31.31 16.62
N PRO A 482 22.17 31.23 15.77
CA PRO A 482 22.13 31.87 14.45
C PRO A 482 20.98 31.32 13.60
N VAL A 483 20.56 32.11 12.61
CA VAL A 483 19.57 31.67 11.62
C VAL A 483 20.11 30.49 10.83
N HIS A 484 19.38 29.38 10.85
CA HIS A 484 19.73 28.12 10.19
C HIS A 484 18.45 27.34 9.82
N SER A 485 18.63 26.26 9.06
CA SER A 485 17.64 25.20 8.85
C SER A 485 18.20 23.90 9.45
N ASP A 486 17.32 23.00 9.87
CA ASP A 486 17.71 21.74 10.51
C ASP A 486 18.13 20.65 9.51
N ASN A 487 17.77 20.77 8.22
CA ASN A 487 18.04 19.74 7.22
C ASN A 487 18.85 20.19 6.00
N CYS A 488 19.32 21.44 5.97
CA CYS A 488 20.12 21.96 4.87
C CYS A 488 21.03 23.13 5.28
N ILE A 489 22.03 23.41 4.44
CA ILE A 489 23.00 24.49 4.63
C ILE A 489 22.52 25.72 3.87
N LEU A 490 22.20 26.80 4.59
CA LEU A 490 21.83 28.08 3.98
C LEU A 490 23.02 28.71 3.25
N GLN A 491 22.90 28.85 1.95
CA GLN A 491 23.89 29.44 1.06
C GLN A 491 23.74 30.98 1.00
N PRO A 492 24.79 31.72 0.58
CA PRO A 492 24.75 33.18 0.48
C PRO A 492 23.69 33.73 -0.49
N ASP A 493 23.31 32.94 -1.49
CA ASP A 493 22.25 33.29 -2.46
C ASP A 493 20.83 33.02 -1.92
N GLY A 494 20.72 32.51 -0.70
CA GLY A 494 19.45 32.17 -0.06
C GLY A 494 18.93 30.77 -0.39
N SER A 495 19.65 29.99 -1.21
CA SER A 495 19.33 28.58 -1.46
C SER A 495 19.70 27.71 -0.25
N CYS A 496 19.12 26.50 -0.19
CA CYS A 496 19.42 25.56 0.88
C CYS A 496 20.02 24.27 0.31
N SER A 497 21.31 24.06 0.56
CA SER A 497 22.07 22.93 0.04
C SER A 497 21.88 21.70 0.91
N LYS A 498 21.49 20.58 0.31
CA LYS A 498 21.35 19.28 0.98
C LYS A 498 22.62 18.45 0.85
N ASP A 499 23.75 19.05 1.24
CA ASP A 499 25.06 18.41 1.21
C ASP A 499 25.56 18.15 2.62
N PHE A 500 26.41 17.13 2.79
CA PHE A 500 27.15 16.92 4.03
C PHE A 500 27.89 18.22 4.42
N PRO A 501 27.82 18.68 5.69
CA PRO A 501 27.34 17.99 6.89
C PRO A 501 25.87 18.22 7.29
N ALA A 502 24.97 18.62 6.38
CA ALA A 502 23.54 18.77 6.72
C ALA A 502 22.88 17.44 7.09
N TYR A 503 21.97 17.49 8.06
CA TYR A 503 21.11 16.36 8.45
C TYR A 503 19.92 16.25 7.48
N ILE A 504 20.20 15.90 6.22
CA ILE A 504 19.23 15.93 5.11
C ILE A 504 18.04 14.99 5.30
N HIS A 505 18.14 14.04 6.24
CA HIS A 505 17.12 13.05 6.59
C HIS A 505 16.10 13.58 7.61
N ARG A 506 16.28 14.78 8.16
CA ARG A 506 15.29 15.42 9.03
C ARG A 506 14.16 16.01 8.19
N ASP A 507 12.94 15.61 8.51
CA ASP A 507 11.72 16.06 7.83
C ASP A 507 10.99 17.14 8.63
N TYR A 508 10.89 16.95 9.96
CA TYR A 508 10.20 17.86 10.85
C TYR A 508 11.01 18.11 12.13
N SER A 509 10.78 19.27 12.72
CA SER A 509 11.36 19.69 13.99
C SER A 509 10.27 20.18 14.94
N ALA A 510 10.52 20.04 16.24
CA ALA A 510 9.69 20.67 17.24
C ALA A 510 10.50 21.16 18.45
N VAL A 511 10.02 22.24 19.07
CA VAL A 511 10.62 22.82 20.27
C VAL A 511 9.53 23.01 21.32
N LEU A 512 9.60 22.24 22.40
CA LEU A 512 8.73 22.37 23.56
C LEU A 512 9.41 23.24 24.62
N TYR A 513 8.79 24.36 24.96
CA TYR A 513 9.30 25.29 25.95
C TYR A 513 8.91 24.92 27.37
N LEU A 514 9.87 25.04 28.29
CA LEU A 514 9.71 24.60 29.67
C LEU A 514 9.54 25.74 30.66
N ASN A 515 9.74 26.99 30.24
CA ASN A 515 9.64 28.13 31.15
C ASN A 515 9.53 29.48 30.42
N GLU A 516 9.20 30.54 31.18
CA GLU A 516 9.12 31.94 30.72
C GLU A 516 9.78 32.95 31.68
N ASP A 517 10.45 32.47 32.74
CA ASP A 517 11.18 33.29 33.74
C ASP A 517 12.55 33.77 33.22
N PHE A 518 12.57 34.42 32.04
CA PHE A 518 13.77 35.00 31.44
C PHE A 518 13.44 36.19 30.51
N GLU A 519 14.45 37.02 30.23
CA GLU A 519 14.35 38.13 29.28
C GLU A 519 15.14 37.86 28.00
N GLY A 520 14.61 38.26 26.85
CA GLY A 520 15.17 37.90 25.54
C GLY A 520 14.86 36.44 25.17
N GLY A 521 15.75 35.80 24.40
CA GLY A 521 15.62 34.36 24.11
C GLY A 521 14.43 33.97 23.22
N GLU A 522 13.80 34.94 22.55
CA GLU A 522 12.67 34.68 21.66
C GLU A 522 13.11 33.81 20.47
N PHE A 523 12.26 32.85 20.12
CA PHE A 523 12.41 32.08 18.89
C PHE A 523 11.77 32.84 17.74
N PHE A 524 12.34 32.79 16.56
CA PHE A 524 11.73 33.40 15.39
C PHE A 524 11.99 32.59 14.13
N PHE A 525 11.02 32.62 13.22
CA PHE A 525 11.23 32.19 11.85
C PHE A 525 11.85 33.34 11.04
N ALA A 526 12.63 33.01 10.03
CA ALA A 526 13.39 33.95 9.23
C ALA A 526 13.19 33.73 7.72
N HIS A 527 13.42 34.76 6.95
CA HIS A 527 13.59 34.66 5.50
C HIS A 527 14.97 34.07 5.16
N SER A 528 15.16 33.63 3.92
CA SER A 528 16.45 33.15 3.41
C SER A 528 17.57 34.21 3.49
N ASN A 529 17.22 35.49 3.44
CA ASN A 529 18.15 36.61 3.67
C ASN A 529 18.47 36.86 5.16
N LYS A 530 18.07 35.96 6.07
CA LYS A 530 18.26 36.00 7.53
C LYS A 530 17.50 37.10 8.27
N THR A 531 16.58 37.80 7.61
CA THR A 531 15.70 38.76 8.27
C THR A 531 14.56 38.04 9.01
N GLU A 532 14.16 38.58 10.15
CA GLU A 532 13.11 38.02 10.99
C GLU A 532 11.74 38.15 10.30
N GLN A 533 10.99 37.05 10.23
CA GLN A 533 9.60 37.01 9.75
C GLN A 533 8.66 37.23 10.92
N VAL A 534 8.65 36.27 11.85
CA VAL A 534 7.72 36.23 12.97
C VAL A 534 8.43 35.71 14.21
N SER A 535 8.23 36.42 15.32
CA SER A 535 8.77 36.04 16.63
C SER A 535 7.73 35.36 17.51
N LEU A 536 8.19 34.43 18.34
CA LEU A 536 7.42 33.67 19.30
C LEU A 536 8.08 33.76 20.67
N ARG A 537 7.28 34.16 21.66
CA ARG A 537 7.71 34.17 23.06
C ARG A 537 7.60 32.76 23.65
N PRO A 538 8.68 32.18 24.18
CA PRO A 538 8.63 30.91 24.91
C PRO A 538 7.79 31.00 26.18
N LYS A 539 7.10 29.92 26.52
CA LYS A 539 6.45 29.72 27.82
C LYS A 539 6.27 28.24 28.11
N CYS A 540 6.09 27.85 29.38
CA CYS A 540 5.86 26.46 29.73
C CYS A 540 4.69 25.87 28.92
N GLY A 541 4.88 24.65 28.38
CA GLY A 541 3.86 23.92 27.63
C GLY A 541 3.58 24.45 26.23
N ARG A 542 4.34 25.44 25.74
CA ARG A 542 4.26 25.89 24.34
C ARG A 542 5.15 25.02 23.45
N LEU A 543 4.54 24.33 22.49
CA LEU A 543 5.22 23.61 21.42
C LEU A 543 5.22 24.47 20.15
N VAL A 544 6.36 24.53 19.47
CA VAL A 544 6.46 25.03 18.10
C VAL A 544 6.87 23.85 17.21
N GLY A 545 6.03 23.47 16.25
CA GLY A 545 6.31 22.40 15.30
C GLY A 545 6.41 22.93 13.87
N PHE A 546 7.38 22.47 13.10
CA PHE A 546 7.67 23.00 11.76
C PHE A 546 8.43 22.01 10.88
N ASN A 547 8.39 22.20 9.55
CA ASN A 547 9.24 21.47 8.61
C ASN A 547 10.71 21.80 8.87
N ALA A 548 11.60 20.80 8.89
CA ALA A 548 13.02 20.99 9.21
C ALA A 548 13.75 21.94 8.22
N GLY A 549 13.20 22.16 7.03
CA GLY A 549 13.67 23.14 6.04
C GLY A 549 13.42 24.60 6.41
N GLU A 550 12.61 24.88 7.44
CA GLU A 550 12.24 26.25 7.80
C GLU A 550 13.38 26.99 8.51
N PHE A 551 13.71 28.18 7.99
CA PHE A 551 14.76 29.00 8.59
C PHE A 551 14.29 29.62 9.90
N HIS A 552 15.09 29.45 10.95
CA HIS A 552 14.76 29.94 12.28
C HIS A 552 16.00 30.27 13.10
N GLY A 553 15.80 31.06 14.16
CA GLY A 553 16.85 31.49 15.07
C GLY A 553 16.33 31.79 16.47
N VAL A 554 17.25 32.09 17.39
CA VAL A 554 16.93 32.43 18.78
C VAL A 554 17.71 33.67 19.20
N ARG A 555 17.00 34.70 19.68
CA ARG A 555 17.61 35.94 20.21
C ARG A 555 18.45 35.67 21.45
N ALA A 556 19.38 36.58 21.77
CA ALA A 556 20.17 36.49 22.99
C ALA A 556 19.28 36.42 24.25
N VAL A 557 19.59 35.50 25.17
CA VAL A 557 19.05 35.50 26.53
C VAL A 557 19.76 36.60 27.33
N LYS A 558 19.01 37.60 27.80
CA LYS A 558 19.53 38.80 28.47
C LYS A 558 19.55 38.66 29.99
N SER A 559 18.59 37.94 30.55
CA SER A 559 18.48 37.64 31.97
C SER A 559 17.79 36.29 32.18
N GLY A 560 18.11 35.59 33.25
CA GLY A 560 17.53 34.28 33.58
C GLY A 560 18.12 33.11 32.78
N GLN A 561 17.36 32.02 32.71
CA GLN A 561 17.75 30.79 32.01
C GLN A 561 16.58 30.29 31.15
N ARG A 562 16.81 30.07 29.87
CA ARG A 562 15.83 29.53 28.92
C ARG A 562 16.01 28.03 28.77
N CYS A 563 14.99 27.23 29.07
CA CYS A 563 15.01 25.78 28.91
C CYS A 563 13.98 25.31 27.88
N ALA A 564 14.37 24.36 27.04
CA ALA A 564 13.52 23.78 26.02
C ALA A 564 13.92 22.32 25.74
N LEU A 565 12.94 21.54 25.29
CA LEU A 565 13.14 20.23 24.70
C LEU A 565 13.06 20.39 23.17
N ALA A 566 14.21 20.28 22.50
CA ALA A 566 14.30 20.30 21.05
C ALA A 566 14.24 18.87 20.52
N LEU A 567 13.41 18.65 19.51
CA LEU A 567 13.06 17.36 18.93
C LEU A 567 13.25 17.44 17.42
N TRP A 568 13.94 16.48 16.84
CA TRP A 568 14.07 16.33 15.41
C TRP A 568 13.49 14.98 14.99
N PHE A 569 12.75 15.00 13.88
CA PHE A 569 12.03 13.84 13.38
C PHE A 569 12.42 13.49 11.95
N THR A 570 12.30 12.21 11.63
CA THR A 570 12.51 11.65 10.30
C THR A 570 11.36 10.71 9.94
N LEU A 571 11.03 10.65 8.66
CA LEU A 571 10.13 9.66 8.05
C LEU A 571 10.87 8.37 7.70
N ASP A 572 12.20 8.38 7.70
CA ASP A 572 13.05 7.22 7.41
C ASP A 572 13.42 6.48 8.72
N PRO A 573 12.90 5.27 8.95
CA PRO A 573 13.17 4.50 10.16
C PRO A 573 14.64 4.09 10.32
N SER A 574 15.49 4.21 9.29
CA SER A 574 16.92 3.91 9.38
C SER A 574 17.71 4.92 10.21
N TYR A 575 17.20 6.16 10.36
CA TYR A 575 17.83 7.23 11.14
C TYR A 575 17.23 7.40 12.55
N LYS A 576 16.42 6.44 13.02
CA LYS A 576 15.76 6.54 14.31
C LYS A 576 16.75 6.53 15.50
N GLU A 577 16.47 7.34 16.51
CA GLU A 577 17.24 7.51 17.73
C GLU A 577 17.18 6.26 18.62
N ILE A 578 18.19 5.39 18.51
CA ILE A 578 18.27 4.15 19.29
C ILE A 578 18.33 4.44 20.80
N ALA A 579 18.94 5.56 21.21
CA ALA A 579 19.02 5.96 22.63
C ALA A 579 17.64 6.21 23.25
N HIS A 580 16.71 6.81 22.50
CA HIS A 580 15.33 7.05 22.96
C HIS A 580 14.59 5.72 23.22
N ILE A 581 14.77 4.74 22.33
CA ILE A 581 14.18 3.40 22.46
C ILE A 581 14.77 2.66 23.68
N GLN A 582 16.09 2.74 23.86
CA GLN A 582 16.78 2.14 25.00
C GLN A 582 16.33 2.77 26.31
N ALA A 583 16.18 4.10 26.37
CA ALA A 583 15.69 4.81 27.54
C ALA A 583 14.28 4.34 27.95
N ARG A 584 13.37 4.15 26.99
CA ARG A 584 12.03 3.57 27.23
C ARG A 584 12.08 2.16 27.80
N LYS A 585 12.93 1.30 27.25
CA LYS A 585 13.10 -0.09 27.75
C LYS A 585 13.65 -0.09 29.18
N THR A 586 14.65 0.74 29.45
CA THR A 586 15.23 0.90 30.78
C THR A 586 14.21 1.41 31.78
N LEU A 587 13.39 2.41 31.42
CA LEU A 587 12.33 2.91 32.29
C LEU A 587 11.32 1.81 32.65
N LYS A 588 10.85 1.03 31.66
CA LYS A 588 9.91 -0.09 31.91
C LYS A 588 10.49 -1.10 32.88
N ARG A 589 11.76 -1.50 32.70
CA ARG A 589 12.44 -2.43 33.61
C ARG A 589 12.52 -1.87 35.03
N LEU A 590 12.90 -0.60 35.19
CA LEU A 590 12.98 0.05 36.50
C LEU A 590 11.61 0.13 37.20
N GLU A 591 10.54 0.37 36.44
CA GLU A 591 9.17 0.40 36.97
C GLU A 591 8.66 -0.99 37.36
N GLU A 592 9.04 -2.03 36.62
CA GLU A 592 8.73 -3.43 36.96
C GLU A 592 9.47 -3.85 38.24
N GLU A 593 10.75 -3.50 38.38
CA GLU A 593 11.55 -3.75 39.59
C GLU A 593 10.93 -3.07 40.82
N GLN A 594 10.54 -1.79 40.71
CA GLN A 594 9.85 -1.07 41.78
C GLN A 594 8.53 -1.72 42.18
N ARG A 595 7.72 -2.18 41.21
CA ARG A 595 6.45 -2.87 41.49
C ARG A 595 6.64 -4.21 42.20
N VAL A 596 7.72 -4.93 41.91
CA VAL A 596 8.05 -6.19 42.58
C VAL A 596 8.49 -5.93 44.02
N GLU A 597 9.33 -4.91 44.25
CA GLU A 597 9.75 -4.49 45.59
C GLU A 597 8.57 -4.01 46.44
N GLU A 598 7.66 -3.20 45.88
CA GLU A 598 6.45 -2.75 46.58
C GLU A 598 5.53 -3.91 46.96
N LYS A 599 5.37 -4.91 46.08
CA LYS A 599 4.58 -6.12 46.38
C LYS A 599 5.23 -6.96 47.48
N ALA A 600 6.54 -7.16 47.43
CA ALA A 600 7.26 -7.89 48.47
C ALA A 600 7.14 -7.17 49.84
N ALA A 601 7.25 -5.83 49.87
CA ALA A 601 7.07 -5.05 51.08
C ALA A 601 5.62 -5.07 51.61
N HIS A 602 4.63 -5.24 50.74
CA HIS A 602 3.21 -5.35 51.13
C HIS A 602 2.82 -6.76 51.59
N GLU A 603 3.57 -7.79 51.19
CA GLU A 603 3.41 -9.17 51.67
C GLU A 603 4.14 -9.43 53.01
N GLU A 604 5.11 -8.57 53.37
CA GLU A 604 5.82 -8.58 54.67
C GLU A 604 5.14 -7.74 55.78
N LEU A 605 4.08 -6.97 55.44
CA LEU A 605 3.23 -6.19 56.36
C LEU A 605 1.91 -6.91 56.64
#